data_AF-A0A1K1QJ43-F1
#
_entry.id   AF-A0A1K1QJ43-F1
#
_cell.length_a   1.000
_cell.length_b   1.000
_cell.length_c   1.000
_cell.angle_alpha   90.00
_cell.angle_beta   90.00
_cell.angle_gamma   90.00
#
_symmetry.space_group_name_H-M   'P 1'
#
loop_
_entity.id
_entity.type
_entity.pdbx_description
1 polymer ?
#
loop_
_entity_poly.entity_id
_entity_poly.type
_entity_poly.pdbx_seq_one_letter_code
_entity_poly.pdbx_strand_id
1 'polypeptide(L)' 'MRIKVQLSVGDQAVREEELTIAESKLGELTDEEIEQAIEIKIRAWADKLIRIDWEVAEE' A
#
# COMPACT_ATOMS: atom_id res chain seq x y z
N MET A 1 11.00 -0.80 10.77
CA MET A 1 10.01 -1.87 10.49
C MET A 1 9.88 -2.12 8.99
N ARG A 2 9.75 -3.40 8.59
CA ARG A 2 9.54 -3.83 7.19
C ARG A 2 8.13 -4.41 7.04
N ILE A 3 7.46 -4.05 5.96
CA ILE A 3 6.10 -4.47 5.63
C ILE A 3 6.13 -5.07 4.24
N LYS A 4 5.73 -6.33 4.11
CA LYS A 4 5.54 -6.97 2.81
C LYS A 4 4.14 -6.64 2.31
N VAL A 5 4.03 -6.04 1.14
CA VAL A 5 2.75 -5.74 0.49
C VAL A 5 2.65 -6.55 -0.81
N GLN A 6 1.47 -7.08 -1.08
CA GLN A 6 1.15 -7.79 -2.31
C GLN A 6 -0.10 -7.16 -2.93
N LEU A 7 -0.02 -6.76 -4.20
CA LEU A 7 -1.17 -6.39 -5.01
C LEU A 7 -1.59 -7.59 -5.83
N SER A 8 -2.87 -7.94 -5.75
CA SER A 8 -3.51 -8.95 -6.57
C SER A 8 -4.62 -8.33 -7.41
N VAL A 9 -4.81 -8.83 -8.63
CA VAL A 9 -5.97 -8.53 -9.49
C VAL A 9 -6.71 -9.83 -9.73
N GLY A 10 -7.93 -9.95 -9.18
CA GLY A 10 -8.55 -11.26 -8.97
C GLY A 10 -7.72 -12.11 -8.01
N ASP A 11 -7.53 -13.39 -8.34
CA ASP A 11 -6.73 -14.32 -7.53
C ASP A 11 -5.25 -14.35 -7.93
N GLN A 12 -4.82 -13.51 -8.87
CA GLN A 12 -3.44 -13.48 -9.34
C GLN A 12 -2.66 -12.35 -8.66
N ALA A 13 -1.58 -12.72 -7.96
CA ALA A 13 -0.59 -11.77 -7.48
C ALA A 13 0.13 -11.13 -8.68
N VAL A 14 -0.01 -9.81 -8.83
CA VAL A 14 0.59 -9.06 -9.94
C VAL A 14 1.82 -8.28 -9.51
N ARG A 15 1.97 -8.00 -8.21
CA ARG A 15 3.13 -7.29 -7.67
C ARG A 15 3.35 -7.59 -6.20
N GLU A 16 4.61 -7.71 -5.82
CA GLU A 16 5.06 -7.82 -4.44
C GLU A 16 6.16 -6.78 -4.19
N GLU A 17 6.10 -6.09 -3.05
CA GLU A 17 7.10 -5.10 -2.67
C GLU A 17 7.31 -5.06 -1.15
N GLU A 18 8.52 -4.77 -0.71
CA GLU A 18 8.82 -4.54 0.70
C GLU A 18 8.89 -3.05 1.00
N LEU A 19 7.98 -2.56 1.84
CA LEU A 19 7.93 -1.18 2.29
C LEU A 19 8.66 -1.06 3.62
N THR A 20 9.57 -0.10 3.73
CA THR A 20 10.27 0.20 4.98
C THR A 20 9.71 1.47 5.63
N ILE A 21 9.39 1.37 6.92
CA ILE A 21 9.14 2.51 7.81
C ILE A 21 10.34 2.66 8.75
N ALA A 22 10.95 3.84 8.73
CA ALA A 22 12.09 4.16 9.57
C ALA A 22 11.68 4.11 11.05
N GLU A 23 12.48 3.43 11.88
CA GLU A 23 12.20 3.25 13.31
C GLU A 23 12.16 4.56 14.09
N SER A 24 12.91 5.57 13.63
CA SER A 24 12.87 6.93 14.18
C SER A 24 11.48 7.59 14.08
N LYS A 25 10.57 7.06 13.24
CA LYS A 25 9.18 7.54 13.13
C LYS A 25 8.21 6.74 14.00
N LEU A 26 8.68 5.70 14.70
CA LEU A 26 7.85 4.76 15.45
C LEU A 26 8.06 4.87 16.98
N GLY A 27 9.19 5.42 17.44
CA GLY A 27 9.63 5.31 18.84
C GLY A 27 8.71 5.91 19.91
N GLU A 28 7.76 6.77 19.55
CA GLU A 28 6.81 7.40 20.47
C GLU A 28 5.34 7.10 20.12
N LEU A 29 5.10 6.30 19.08
CA LEU A 29 3.76 6.01 18.60
C LEU A 29 3.13 4.88 19.41
N THR A 30 1.86 5.03 19.73
CA THR A 30 1.00 3.94 20.17
C THR A 30 0.78 2.92 19.06
N ASP A 31 0.35 1.71 19.39
CA ASP A 31 0.08 0.67 18.41
C ASP A 31 -0.94 1.13 17.35
N GLU A 32 -2.00 1.85 17.77
CA GLU A 32 -3.01 2.42 16.86
C GLU A 32 -2.38 3.43 15.87
N GLU A 33 -1.46 4.27 16.33
CA GLU A 33 -0.76 5.23 15.47
C GLU A 33 0.22 4.54 14.52
N ILE A 34 0.85 3.44 14.95
CA ILE A 34 1.69 2.60 14.09
C ILE A 34 0.84 1.96 12.99
N GLU A 35 -0.32 1.41 13.31
CA GLU A 35 -1.26 0.84 12.34
C GLU A 35 -1.70 1.89 11.30
N GLN A 36 -2.05 3.09 11.74
CA GLN A 36 -2.39 4.19 10.84
C GLN A 36 -1.21 4.59 9.94
N ALA A 37 0.01 4.65 10.49
CA ALA A 37 1.21 4.95 9.70
C ALA A 37 1.49 3.87 8.63
N ILE A 38 1.24 2.59 8.94
CA ILE A 38 1.30 1.49 7.98
C ILE A 38 0.26 1.69 6.88
N GLU A 39 -0.99 1.97 7.23
CA GLU A 39 -2.09 2.16 6.28
C GLU A 39 -1.79 3.29 5.30
N ILE A 40 -1.35 4.44 5.81
CA ILE A 40 -0.97 5.61 4.99
C ILE A 40 0.16 5.23 4.03
N LYS A 41 1.16 4.47 4.49
CA LYS A 41 2.30 4.06 3.67
C LYS A 41 1.87 3.11 2.54
N ILE A 42 0.98 2.17 2.82
CA ILE A 42 0.44 1.22 1.83
C ILE A 42 -0.43 1.96 0.81
N ARG A 43 -1.33 2.86 1.24
CA ARG A 43 -2.16 3.66 0.34
C ARG A 43 -1.32 4.52 -0.59
N ALA A 44 -0.33 5.24 -0.04
CA ALA A 44 0.58 6.05 -0.84
C ALA A 44 1.45 5.24 -1.81
N TRP A 45 1.68 3.95 -1.53
CA TRP A 45 2.31 3.03 -2.47
C TRP A 45 1.34 2.61 -3.57
N ALA A 46 0.10 2.24 -3.22
CA ALA A 46 -0.93 1.84 -4.16
C ALA A 46 -1.27 2.97 -5.14
N ASP A 47 -1.45 4.20 -4.66
CA ASP A 47 -1.78 5.38 -5.47
C ASP A 47 -0.74 5.68 -6.56
N LYS A 48 0.52 5.28 -6.37
CA LYS A 48 1.60 5.46 -7.36
C LYS A 48 1.60 4.39 -8.44
N LEU A 49 0.97 3.26 -8.19
CA LEU A 49 1.09 2.06 -9.01
C LEU A 49 -0.20 1.70 -9.74
N ILE A 50 -1.34 2.01 -9.13
CA ILE A 50 -2.64 1.64 -9.65
C ILE A 50 -3.20 2.81 -10.43
N ARG A 51 -3.42 2.57 -11.72
CA ARG A 51 -4.19 3.44 -12.60
C ARG A 51 -5.26 2.59 -13.27
N ILE A 52 -6.49 3.06 -13.23
CA ILE A 52 -7.63 2.42 -13.89
C ILE A 52 -8.15 3.43 -14.91
N ASP A 53 -8.02 3.09 -16.19
CA ASP A 53 -8.61 3.85 -17.29
C ASP A 53 -9.82 3.07 -17.82
N TRP A 54 -10.88 3.79 -18.22
CA TRP A 54 -12.06 3.20 -18.84
C TRP A 54 -12.60 4.09 -19.95
N GLU A 55 -13.31 3.47 -20.88
CA GLU A 55 -14.09 4.16 -21.91
C GLU A 55 -15.44 3.45 -22.04
N VAL A 56 -16.45 4.16 -22.56
CA VAL A 56 -17.75 3.56 -22.87
C VAL A 56 -17.61 2.86 -24.22
N ALA A 57 -17.75 1.54 -24.25
CA ALA A 57 -17.92 0.81 -25.50
C ALA A 57 -19.32 1.15 -26.07
N GLU A 58 -19.40 1.48 -27.36
CA GLU A 58 -20.64 1.85 -28.07
C GLU A 58 -21.79 0.85 -27.81
N GLU A 59 -23.04 1.33 -27.84
CA GLU A 59 -24.27 0.54 -27.57
C GLU A 59 -24.47 -0.67 -28.49
#